data_AF-A0A8T5FDN6-F1
#
_entry.id   AF-A0A8T5FDN6-F1
#
_cell.length_a   1.000
_cell.length_b   1.000
_cell.length_c   1.000
_cell.angle_alpha   90.00
_cell.angle_beta   90.00
_cell.angle_gamma   90.00
#
_symmetry.space_group_name_H-M   'P 1'
#
loop_
_entity.id
_entity.type
_entity.pdbx_description
1 polymer ?
#
loop_
_entity_poly.entity_id
_entity_poly.type
_entity_poly.pdbx_seq_one_letter_code
_entity_poly.pdbx_strand_id
1 'polypeptide(L)'
;MVAEKRTIEKAIKVFESGGVEKIDNNSFQVKSINSERSHDVVENKCNCLGFKLYKHGDKKADRTCYHLEAVKLFKDSQGIS
;
A
#
# COMPACT_ATOMS: atom_id res chain seq x y z
N MET A 1 -0.21 -13.58 9.87
CA MET A 1 0.72 -13.35 8.73
C MET A 1 0.95 -11.85 8.70
N VAL A 2 2.20 -11.39 8.82
CA VAL A 2 2.54 -9.97 8.98
C VAL A 2 3.40 -9.56 7.79
N ALA A 3 3.07 -8.45 7.14
CA ALA A 3 3.91 -7.91 6.08
C ALA A 3 5.35 -7.70 6.60
N GLU A 4 6.37 -7.83 5.75
CA GLU A 4 7.74 -7.69 6.21
C GLU A 4 7.97 -6.34 6.91
N LYS A 5 8.79 -6.31 7.98
CA LYS A 5 9.02 -5.12 8.82
C LYS A 5 9.30 -3.85 8.00
N ARG A 6 10.14 -3.98 6.97
CA ARG A 6 10.49 -2.87 6.05
C ARG A 6 9.29 -2.35 5.23
N THR A 7 8.33 -3.22 4.92
CA THR A 7 7.10 -2.84 4.23
C THR A 7 6.20 -2.02 5.14
N ILE A 8 6.07 -2.43 6.40
CA ILE A 8 5.30 -1.70 7.42
C ILE A 8 5.94 -0.34 7.74
N GLU A 9 7.25 -0.29 7.97
CA GLU A 9 7.97 0.98 8.23
C GLU A 9 7.78 2.00 7.10
N LYS A 10 7.83 1.53 5.84
CA LYS A 10 7.56 2.37 4.67
C LYS A 10 6.11 2.81 4.60
N ALA A 11 5.17 1.92 4.87
CA ALA A 11 3.75 2.23 4.84
C ALA A 11 3.38 3.32 5.85
N ILE A 12 3.89 3.20 7.08
CA ILE A 12 3.72 4.21 8.14
C ILE A 12 4.28 5.55 7.67
N LYS A 13 5.51 5.58 7.15
CA LYS A 13 6.12 6.83 6.68
C LYS A 13 5.30 7.51 5.58
N VAL A 14 4.75 6.75 4.63
CA VAL A 14 3.87 7.31 3.58
C VAL A 14 2.58 7.85 4.18
N PHE A 15 1.97 7.11 5.10
CA PHE A 15 0.75 7.53 5.77
C PHE A 15 0.96 8.82 6.58
N GLU A 16 1.97 8.86 7.45
CA GLU A 16 2.29 10.01 8.30
C GLU A 16 2.68 11.27 7.51
N SER A 17 3.24 11.10 6.31
CA SER A 17 3.57 12.22 5.42
C SER A 17 2.40 12.73 4.59
N GLY A 18 1.18 12.19 4.79
CA GLY A 18 0.01 12.54 3.98
C GLY A 18 0.14 12.07 2.52
N GLY A 19 0.93 11.02 2.29
CA GLY A 19 1.17 10.47 0.96
C GLY A 19 0.05 9.58 0.42
N VAL A 20 -1.08 9.47 1.11
CA VAL A 20 -2.27 8.70 0.70
C VAL A 20 -3.42 9.67 0.43
N GLU A 21 -3.97 9.62 -0.77
CA GLU A 21 -5.11 10.42 -1.20
C GLU A 21 -6.27 9.50 -1.61
N LYS A 22 -7.47 9.75 -1.10
CA LYS A 22 -8.68 9.02 -1.51
C LYS A 22 -9.20 9.65 -2.80
N ILE A 23 -9.29 8.85 -3.87
CA ILE A 23 -9.80 9.28 -5.18
C ILE A 23 -11.27 8.89 -5.35
N ASP A 24 -11.64 7.69 -4.90
CA ASP A 24 -13.01 7.16 -4.93
C ASP A 24 -13.28 6.31 -3.67
N ASN A 25 -14.46 5.71 -3.53
CA ASN A 25 -14.82 4.86 -2.39
C ASN A 25 -13.84 3.71 -2.16
N ASN A 26 -13.36 3.09 -3.24
CA ASN A 26 -12.44 1.96 -3.20
C ASN A 26 -11.13 2.22 -3.94
N SER A 27 -10.84 3.47 -4.33
CA SER A 27 -9.66 3.84 -5.10
C SER A 27 -8.86 4.91 -4.38
N PHE A 28 -7.57 4.65 -4.22
CA PHE A 28 -6.64 5.51 -3.49
C PHE A 28 -5.39 5.73 -4.35
N GLN A 29 -4.84 6.93 -4.30
CA GLN A 29 -3.56 7.24 -4.89
C GLN A 29 -2.52 7.37 -3.78
N VAL A 30 -1.36 6.75 -3.96
CA VAL A 30 -0.31 6.67 -2.94
C VAL A 30 1.03 7.12 -3.53
N LYS A 31 1.63 8.15 -2.93
CA LYS A 31 2.95 8.66 -3.30
C LYS A 31 4.05 7.67 -2.91
N SER A 32 5.04 7.50 -3.77
CA SER A 32 6.23 6.73 -3.44
C SER A 32 7.18 7.54 -2.56
N ILE A 33 7.82 6.88 -1.59
CA ILE A 33 8.76 7.54 -0.65
C ILE A 33 9.98 8.12 -1.38
N ASN A 34 10.44 7.45 -2.43
CA ASN A 34 11.71 7.76 -3.11
C ASN A 34 11.51 8.24 -4.55
N SER A 35 10.29 8.59 -4.94
CA SER A 35 10.00 8.99 -6.31
C SER A 35 8.78 9.90 -6.34
N GLU A 36 8.77 10.85 -7.27
CA GLU A 36 7.60 11.70 -7.57
C GLU A 36 6.45 10.90 -8.20
N ARG A 37 6.63 9.60 -8.43
CA ARG A 37 5.59 8.71 -8.94
C ARG A 37 4.60 8.31 -7.84
N SER A 38 3.33 8.50 -8.15
CA SER A 38 2.22 7.91 -7.41
C SER A 38 1.82 6.55 -7.99
N HIS A 39 1.20 5.74 -7.15
CA HIS A 39 0.65 4.43 -7.48
C HIS A 39 -0.81 4.36 -7.06
N ASP A 40 -1.63 3.72 -7.89
CA ASP A 40 -3.04 3.54 -7.60
C ASP A 40 -3.24 2.22 -6.86
N VAL A 41 -4.05 2.29 -5.82
CA VAL A 41 -4.52 1.15 -5.03
C VAL A 41 -6.04 1.11 -5.19
N VAL A 42 -6.52 0.09 -5.89
CA VAL A 42 -7.94 -0.15 -6.11
C VAL A 42 -8.33 -1.43 -5.41
N GLU A 43 -9.31 -1.31 -4.52
CA GLU A 43 -9.75 -2.35 -3.57
C GLU A 43 -8.60 -2.85 -2.70
N ASN A 44 -7.89 -3.89 -3.16
CA ASN A 44 -6.77 -4.54 -2.49
C ASN A 44 -5.60 -4.83 -3.45
N LYS A 45 -5.56 -4.13 -4.60
CA LYS A 45 -4.53 -4.32 -5.64
C LYS A 45 -3.81 -3.00 -5.86
N CYS A 46 -2.48 -3.06 -5.88
CA CYS A 46 -1.65 -1.92 -6.22
C CYS A 46 -1.09 -2.07 -7.63
N ASN A 47 -1.01 -0.97 -8.39
CA ASN A 47 -0.40 -0.96 -9.72
C ASN A 47 1.14 -0.91 -9.70
N CYS A 48 1.78 -0.94 -8.52
CA CYS A 48 3.23 -0.85 -8.42
C CYS A 48 3.91 -2.13 -8.94
N LEU A 49 5.13 -1.96 -9.45
CA LEU A 49 5.92 -3.09 -9.98
C LEU A 49 6.18 -4.15 -8.91
N GLY A 50 6.36 -3.78 -7.65
CA GLY A 50 6.56 -4.72 -6.56
C GLY A 50 5.37 -5.66 -6.34
N PHE A 51 4.14 -5.15 -6.50
CA PHE A 51 2.92 -5.95 -6.42
C PHE A 51 2.73 -6.81 -7.68
N LYS A 52 3.02 -6.26 -8.87
CA LYS A 52 2.89 -6.96 -10.16
C LYS A 52 3.94 -8.08 -10.35
N LEU A 53 5.16 -7.86 -9.87
CA LEU A 53 6.30 -8.77 -10.01
C LEU A 53 6.45 -9.74 -8.83
N TYR A 54 5.51 -9.75 -7.88
CA TYR A 54 5.50 -10.73 -6.78
C TYR A 54 5.34 -12.14 -7.38
N LYS A 55 6.48 -12.79 -7.67
CA LYS A 55 6.53 -14.16 -8.16
C LYS A 55 6.05 -15.09 -7.05
N HIS A 56 5.19 -16.05 -7.39
CA HIS A 56 4.68 -17.14 -6.56
C HIS A 56 5.79 -18.11 -6.11
N GLY A 57 6.81 -17.59 -5.41
CA GLY A 57 7.86 -18.41 -4.80
C GLY A 57 7.38 -18.95 -3.46
N ASP A 58 6.74 -20.13 -3.50
CA ASP A 58 6.63 -21.13 -2.42
C ASP A 58 6.10 -20.75 -1.03
N LYS A 59 5.59 -19.54 -0.77
CA LYS A 59 5.00 -19.22 0.54
C LYS A 59 3.66 -18.53 0.39
N LYS A 60 2.68 -19.04 1.14
CA LYS A 60 1.33 -18.50 1.36
C LYS A 60 1.33 -17.12 2.06
N ALA A 61 2.27 -16.24 1.72
CA ALA A 61 2.29 -14.88 2.21
C ALA A 61 1.37 -14.05 1.31
N ASP A 62 0.38 -13.38 1.91
CA ASP A 62 -0.53 -12.51 1.18
C ASP A 62 0.26 -11.46 0.38
N ARG A 63 -0.12 -11.29 -0.89
CA ARG A 63 0.48 -10.30 -1.80
C ARG A 63 0.27 -8.91 -1.19
N THR A 64 1.34 -8.30 -0.70
CA THR A 64 1.30 -6.96 -0.13
C THR A 64 2.50 -6.11 -0.54
N CYS A 65 2.30 -4.80 -0.55
CA CYS A 65 3.32 -3.79 -0.78
C CYS A 65 3.06 -2.63 0.18
N TYR A 66 4.06 -1.77 0.38
CA TYR A 66 3.93 -0.68 1.35
C TYR A 66 2.83 0.33 0.96
N HIS A 67 2.49 0.45 -0.34
CA HIS A 67 1.37 1.28 -0.80
C HIS A 67 0.02 0.72 -0.32
N LEU A 68 -0.16 -0.60 -0.42
CA LEU A 68 -1.38 -1.27 0.02
C LEU A 68 -1.52 -1.18 1.54
N GLU A 69 -0.44 -1.42 2.28
CA GLU A 69 -0.45 -1.28 3.74
C GLU A 69 -0.68 0.18 4.18
N ALA A 70 -0.17 1.18 3.46
CA ALA A 70 -0.45 2.59 3.74
C ALA A 70 -1.93 2.93 3.58
N VAL A 71 -2.59 2.36 2.56
CA VAL A 71 -4.04 2.52 2.36
C VAL A 71 -4.83 1.82 3.45
N LYS A 72 -4.38 0.66 3.95
CA LYS A 72 -5.01 0.02 5.11
C LYS A 72 -4.92 0.91 6.35
N LEU A 73 -3.74 1.43 6.66
CA LEU A 73 -3.56 2.39 7.76
C LEU A 73 -4.47 3.61 7.61
N PHE A 74 -4.59 4.14 6.39
CA PHE A 74 -5.48 5.25 6.08
C PHE A 74 -6.95 4.91 6.30
N LYS A 75 -7.40 3.75 5.83
CA LYS A 75 -8.77 3.26 6.04
C LYS A 75 -9.08 3.05 7.52
N ASP A 76 -8.18 2.38 8.24
CA ASP A 76 -8.29 2.13 9.69
C ASP A 76 -8.36 3.45 10.48
N SER A 77 -7.51 4.42 10.13
CA SER A 77 -7.50 5.75 10.76
C SER A 77 -8.77 6.55 10.50
N GLN A 78 -9.46 6.31 9.39
CA GLN A 78 -10.69 7.01 9.00
C GLN A 78 -11.95 6.22 9.40
N GLY A 79 -11.82 5.04 10.03
CA GLY A 79 -12.94 4.16 10.36
C GLY A 79 -13.66 3.59 9.13
N ILE A 80 -12.98 3.49 7.99
CA ILE A 80 -13.50 2.97 6.73
C ILE A 80 -13.19 1.48 6.67
N SER A 81 -14.01 0.66 7.34
CA SER A 81 -13.89 -0.80 7.39
C SER A 81 -14.62 -1.50 6.24
#